data_AF-A0A7J8JBU3-F1
#
_entry.id   AF-A0A7J8JBU3-F1
#
_cell.length_a   1.000
_cell.length_b   1.000
_cell.length_c   1.000
_cell.angle_alpha   90.00
_cell.angle_beta   90.00
_cell.angle_gamma   90.00
#
_symmetry.space_group_name_H-M   'P 1'
#
loop_
_entity.id
_entity.type
_entity.pdbx_description
1 polymer ?
#
loop_
_entity_poly.entity_id
_entity_poly.type
_entity_poly.pdbx_seq_one_letter_code
_entity_poly.pdbx_strand_id
1 'polypeptide(L)'
;MKNDIPLRTSLPPPFRNYKYDKLKIIHQAHKSKTNELVLSLEDDDRLLLKEDSTLKTAGIANETEIAFFCEEDYKNYKANPISSW
;
A
#
# COMPACT_ATOMS: atom_id res chain seq x y z
N MET A 1 -1.96 -5.17 20.29
CA MET A 1 -0.71 -5.83 19.83
C MET A 1 -0.29 -5.21 18.51
N LYS A 2 0.60 -4.19 18.52
CA LYS A 2 1.24 -3.63 17.30
C LYS A 2 2.72 -3.24 17.53
N ASN A 3 3.26 -3.40 18.76
CA ASN A 3 4.56 -2.83 19.16
C ASN A 3 5.72 -3.84 19.17
N ASP A 4 5.49 -5.09 18.76
CA ASP A 4 6.50 -6.15 18.83
C ASP A 4 7.27 -6.34 17.52
N ILE A 5 6.77 -5.81 16.39
CA ILE A 5 7.43 -5.94 15.07
C ILE A 5 8.90 -5.47 15.11
N PRO A 6 9.27 -4.31 15.68
CA PRO A 6 10.67 -3.88 15.73
C PRO A 6 11.59 -4.83 16.52
N LEU A 7 11.03 -5.61 17.45
CA LEU A 7 11.76 -6.53 18.32
C LEU A 7 11.92 -7.92 17.69
N ARG A 8 11.19 -8.25 16.62
CA ARG A 8 11.24 -9.56 15.95
C ARG A 8 12.52 -9.70 15.14
N THR A 9 13.58 -10.22 15.76
CA THR A 9 14.88 -10.46 15.12
C THR A 9 14.83 -11.38 13.89
N SER A 10 13.77 -12.19 13.76
CA SER A 10 13.50 -13.01 12.57
C SER A 10 13.11 -12.21 11.33
N LEU A 11 12.66 -10.95 11.48
CA LEU A 11 12.29 -10.09 10.37
C LEU A 11 13.50 -9.32 9.84
N PRO A 12 13.65 -9.17 8.52
CA PRO A 12 14.66 -8.30 7.93
C PRO A 12 14.55 -6.85 8.44
N PRO A 13 15.67 -6.09 8.54
CA PRO A 13 15.66 -4.72 9.03
C PRO A 13 14.62 -3.78 8.40
N PRO A 14 14.34 -3.84 7.08
CA PRO A 14 13.31 -2.98 6.47
C PRO A 14 11.92 -3.18 7.07
N PHE A 15 11.55 -4.39 7.49
CA PHE A 15 10.26 -4.67 8.11
C PHE A 15 10.20 -4.32 9.60
N ARG A 16 11.35 -4.06 10.22
CA ARG A 16 11.46 -3.66 11.63
C ARG A 16 11.57 -2.15 11.82
N ASN A 17 12.30 -1.50 10.92
CA ASN A 17 12.75 -0.12 11.09
C ASN A 17 11.92 0.89 10.30
N TYR A 18 11.02 0.43 9.43
CA TYR A 18 10.18 1.30 8.62
C TYR A 18 8.70 1.00 8.86
N LYS A 19 7.89 2.06 8.83
CA LYS A 19 6.46 2.01 9.12
C LYS A 19 5.70 1.58 7.87
N TYR A 20 4.86 0.55 8.01
CA TYR A 20 3.90 0.16 6.99
C TYR A 20 2.52 0.07 7.64
N ASP A 21 1.59 0.91 7.20
CA ASP A 21 0.29 1.08 7.84
C ASP A 21 -0.87 1.25 6.85
N LYS A 22 -0.59 1.31 5.54
CA LYS A 22 -1.62 1.52 4.52
C LYS A 22 -1.52 0.51 3.39
N LEU A 23 -2.70 0.11 2.90
CA LEU A 23 -2.85 -0.80 1.77
C LEU A 23 -3.59 -0.09 0.62
N LYS A 24 -3.11 -0.28 -0.61
CA LYS A 24 -3.74 0.20 -1.84
C LYS A 24 -3.77 -0.89 -2.90
N ILE A 25 -4.90 -1.07 -3.58
CA ILE A 25 -4.98 -1.95 -4.76
C ILE A 25 -4.22 -1.29 -5.90
N ILE A 26 -3.24 -1.99 -6.47
CA ILE A 26 -2.42 -1.50 -7.59
C ILE A 26 -2.69 -2.26 -8.90
N HIS A 27 -3.28 -3.45 -8.82
CA HIS A 27 -3.67 -4.22 -9.99
C HIS A 27 -4.85 -5.14 -9.66
N GLN A 28 -5.75 -5.32 -10.63
CA GLN A 28 -6.83 -6.29 -10.56
C GLN A 28 -6.73 -7.25 -11.74
N ALA A 29 -6.98 -8.53 -11.47
CA ALA A 29 -7.02 -9.58 -12.48
C ALA A 29 -7.86 -9.16 -13.69
N HIS A 30 -7.34 -9.41 -14.89
CA HIS A 30 -7.98 -9.10 -16.18
C HIS A 30 -8.22 -7.61 -16.47
N LYS A 31 -7.67 -6.69 -15.67
CA LYS A 31 -7.58 -5.27 -16.01
C LYS A 31 -6.19 -4.93 -16.54
N SER A 32 -6.08 -3.85 -17.31
CA SER A 32 -4.77 -3.35 -17.74
C SER A 32 -3.94 -3.00 -16.51
N LYS A 33 -2.75 -3.59 -16.40
CA LYS A 33 -1.75 -3.15 -15.42
C LYS A 33 -1.25 -1.78 -15.86
N THR A 34 -1.30 -0.81 -14.96
CA THR A 34 -0.75 0.52 -15.25
C THR A 34 0.77 0.43 -15.32
N ASN A 35 1.40 1.24 -16.17
CA ASN A 35 2.88 1.32 -16.26
C ASN A 35 3.46 2.17 -15.11
N GLU A 36 2.70 2.42 -14.06
CA GLU A 36 3.12 3.25 -12.94
C GLU A 36 4.04 2.42 -12.05
N LEU A 37 5.34 2.76 -12.07
CA LEU A 37 6.35 2.14 -11.19
C LEU A 37 6.18 2.56 -9.72
N VAL A 38 5.39 3.61 -9.47
CA VAL A 38 5.07 4.18 -8.16
C VAL A 38 3.57 3.96 -7.88
N LEU A 39 3.17 4.00 -6.61
CA LEU A 39 1.76 4.04 -6.21
C LEU A 39 1.02 5.14 -7.00
N SER A 40 0.03 4.73 -7.81
CA SER A 40 -0.82 5.69 -8.53
C SER A 40 -1.45 6.69 -7.57
N LEU A 41 -1.68 7.92 -8.01
CA LEU A 41 -2.44 8.93 -7.26
C LEU A 41 -3.95 8.90 -7.60
N GLU A 42 -4.35 8.04 -8.53
CA GLU A 42 -5.72 7.93 -9.00
C GLU A 42 -6.60 7.10 -8.06
N ASP A 43 -7.90 7.42 -8.07
CA ASP A 43 -9.00 6.64 -7.48
C ASP A 43 -8.78 6.20 -6.01
N ASP A 44 -8.19 7.07 -5.20
CA ASP A 44 -7.88 6.79 -3.78
C ASP A 44 -9.11 6.40 -2.96
N ASP A 45 -10.27 7.00 -3.24
CA ASP A 45 -11.51 6.72 -2.52
C ASP A 45 -11.96 5.26 -2.65
N ARG A 46 -11.62 4.62 -3.76
CA ARG A 46 -11.95 3.21 -4.03
C ARG A 46 -10.77 2.27 -3.80
N LEU A 47 -9.57 2.69 -4.14
CA LEU A 47 -8.39 1.81 -4.15
C LEU A 47 -7.66 1.75 -2.80
N LEU A 48 -7.79 2.77 -1.93
CA LEU A 48 -7.27 2.71 -0.56
C LEU A 48 -8.17 1.87 0.33
N LEU A 49 -7.58 0.88 1.00
CA LEU A 49 -8.32 0.03 1.91
C LEU A 49 -8.68 0.79 3.20
N LYS A 50 -9.91 0.55 3.65
CA LYS A 50 -10.44 1.02 4.94
C LYS A 50 -10.22 -0.07 5.97
N GLU A 51 -9.73 0.29 7.17
CA GLU A 51 -9.42 -0.68 8.23
C GLU A 51 -10.66 -1.47 8.69
N ASP A 52 -11.84 -0.84 8.65
CA ASP A 52 -13.11 -1.45 9.07
C ASP A 52 -13.86 -2.18 7.93
N SER A 53 -13.20 -2.42 6.79
CA SER A 53 -13.81 -3.08 5.63
C SER A 53 -13.26 -4.49 5.39
N THR A 54 -14.09 -5.40 4.90
CA THR A 54 -13.63 -6.73 4.48
C THR A 54 -12.91 -6.64 3.15
N LEU A 55 -11.93 -7.52 2.90
CA LEU A 55 -11.21 -7.58 1.61
C LEU A 55 -12.17 -7.74 0.43
N LYS A 56 -13.24 -8.53 0.59
CA LYS A 56 -14.30 -8.69 -0.41
C LYS A 56 -15.01 -7.38 -0.71
N THR A 57 -15.32 -6.59 0.32
CA THR A 57 -15.98 -5.27 0.16
C THR A 57 -15.05 -4.25 -0.47
N ALA A 58 -13.74 -4.36 -0.22
CA ALA A 58 -12.71 -3.58 -0.92
C ALA A 58 -12.49 -4.02 -2.39
N GLY A 59 -13.21 -5.04 -2.87
CA GLY A 59 -13.10 -5.51 -4.25
C GLY A 59 -11.87 -6.38 -4.53
N ILE A 60 -11.26 -6.96 -3.48
CA ILE A 60 -10.13 -7.89 -3.63
C ILE A 60 -10.66 -9.26 -4.07
N ALA A 61 -10.07 -9.76 -5.15
CA ALA A 61 -10.31 -11.09 -5.70
C ALA A 61 -8.97 -11.83 -5.91
N ASN A 62 -9.04 -13.04 -6.45
CA ASN A 62 -7.84 -13.76 -6.87
C ASN A 62 -6.99 -12.90 -7.83
N GLU A 63 -5.67 -13.01 -7.70
CA GLU A 63 -4.68 -12.27 -8.52
C GLU A 63 -4.75 -10.73 -8.38
N THR A 64 -5.38 -10.21 -7.34
CA THR A 64 -5.28 -8.78 -7.00
C THR A 64 -3.91 -8.49 -6.39
N GLU A 65 -3.19 -7.51 -6.93
CA GLU A 65 -1.95 -7.04 -6.32
C GLU A 65 -2.25 -5.83 -5.41
N ILE A 66 -1.70 -5.87 -4.20
CA ILE A 66 -1.88 -4.84 -3.17
C ILE A 66 -0.51 -4.35 -2.75
N ALA A 67 -0.34 -3.03 -2.72
CA ALA A 67 0.84 -2.41 -2.15
C ALA A 67 0.64 -2.16 -0.66
N PHE A 68 1.70 -2.39 0.12
CA PHE A 68 1.76 -2.08 1.55
C PHE A 68 2.83 -1.02 1.79
N PHE A 69 2.46 0.14 2.35
CA PHE A 69 3.31 1.33 2.39
C PHE A 69 3.01 2.20 3.63
N CYS A 70 3.82 3.26 3.82
CA CYS A 70 3.61 4.29 4.84
C CYS A 70 2.64 5.37 4.33
N GLU A 71 1.51 5.56 5.01
CA GLU A 71 0.49 6.56 4.62
C GLU A 71 1.05 7.98 4.59
N GLU A 72 1.95 8.32 5.52
CA GLU A 72 2.55 9.64 5.64
C GLU A 72 3.42 9.96 4.42
N ASP A 73 4.27 9.02 4.00
CA ASP A 73 5.12 9.19 2.82
C ASP A 73 4.29 9.29 1.54
N TYR A 74 3.18 8.54 1.46
CA TYR A 74 2.24 8.67 0.35
C TYR A 74 1.57 10.04 0.30
N LYS A 75 1.13 10.58 1.44
CA LYS A 75 0.56 11.93 1.52
C LYS A 75 1.58 13.00 1.13
N ASN A 76 2.84 12.85 1.56
CA ASN A 76 3.94 13.74 1.19
C ASN A 76 4.21 13.70 -0.33
N TYR A 77 4.28 12.50 -0.91
CA TYR A 77 4.41 12.32 -2.36
C TYR A 77 3.22 12.92 -3.12
N LYS A 78 1.99 12.68 -2.67
CA LYS A 78 0.78 13.22 -3.30
C LYS A 78 0.74 14.75 -3.27
N ALA A 79 1.23 15.38 -2.21
CA ALA A 79 1.28 16.83 -2.08
C ALA A 79 2.32 17.47 -3.03
N ASN A 80 3.37 16.73 -3.39
CA ASN A 80 4.41 17.20 -4.31
C ASN A 80 4.98 16.01 -5.10
N PRO A 81 4.32 15.60 -6.21
CA PRO A 81 4.66 14.38 -6.93
C PRO A 81 5.90 14.59 -7.80
N ILE A 82 7.06 14.67 -7.15
CA ILE A 82 8.36 14.74 -7.81
C ILE A 82 8.99 13.36 -7.72
N SER A 83 9.16 12.74 -8.89
CA SER A 83 9.95 11.53 -9.03
C SER A 83 11.42 11.93 -9.17
N SER A 84 12.13 12.02 -8.04
CA SER A 84 13.59 12.15 -8.05
C SER A 84 14.20 10.77 -8.24
N TRP A 85 14.93 10.59 -9.33
CA TRP A 85 15.73 9.40 -9.65
C TRP A 85 17.13 9.49 -9.05
#